data_AF-A0A8J8HLI3-F1
#
_entry.id   AF-A0A8J8HLI3-F1
#
_cell.length_a   1.000
_cell.length_b   1.000
_cell.length_c   1.000
_cell.angle_alpha   90.00
_cell.angle_beta   90.00
_cell.angle_gamma   90.00
#
_symmetry.space_group_name_H-M   'P 1'
#
loop_
_entity.id
_entity.type
_entity.pdbx_description
1 polymer ?
#
loop_
_entity_poly.entity_id
_entity_poly.type
_entity_poly.pdbx_seq_one_letter_code
_entity_poly.pdbx_strand_id
1 'polypeptide(L)'
;MTAVLAGLLLGCRGIPARPASVPPEAAWGGEGPRGVFLKVDGHQGTLWQLQVWDRKGQPLGSGSFRLRGFAKARIIPEEVLGWEQGALHLKDGTWLVPEAPASK
;
A
#
# COMPACT_ATOMS: atom_id res chain seq x y z
N MET A 1 -15.50 27.33 31.99
CA MET A 1 -14.13 27.77 31.66
C MET A 1 -13.63 26.91 30.52
N THR A 2 -13.28 27.57 29.43
CA THR A 2 -12.92 27.01 28.12
C THR A 2 -11.47 26.56 28.13
N ALA A 3 -11.19 25.31 27.74
CA ALA A 3 -9.83 24.89 27.40
C ALA A 3 -9.76 24.68 25.88
N VAL A 4 -9.00 25.58 25.27
CA VAL A 4 -8.83 25.83 23.84
C VAL A 4 -8.21 24.63 23.12
N LEU A 5 -8.76 24.31 21.94
CA LEU A 5 -8.15 23.44 20.93
C LEU A 5 -6.72 23.89 20.63
N ALA A 6 -5.73 23.04 20.89
CA ALA A 6 -4.41 23.16 20.28
C ALA A 6 -4.35 22.21 19.08
N GLY A 7 -4.83 22.69 17.93
CA GLY A 7 -4.47 22.12 16.65
C GLY A 7 -3.00 22.39 16.38
N LEU A 8 -2.22 21.32 16.21
CA LEU A 8 -0.89 21.37 15.59
C LEU A 8 -0.93 20.50 14.34
N LEU A 9 -1.49 21.09 13.26
CA LEU A 9 -1.33 20.59 11.90
C LEU A 9 0.06 21.02 11.40
N LEU A 10 1.10 20.35 11.90
CA LEU A 10 2.38 20.31 11.20
C LEU A 10 2.18 19.45 9.94
N GLY A 11 2.28 20.08 8.77
CA GLY A 11 2.26 19.43 7.48
C GLY A 11 3.47 18.51 7.30
N CYS A 12 3.45 17.36 7.95
CA CYS A 12 4.33 16.27 7.61
C CYS A 12 3.81 15.64 6.32
N ARG A 13 4.58 15.76 5.23
CA ARG A 13 4.64 14.72 4.17
C ARG A 13 5.21 13.42 4.76
N GLY A 14 4.61 12.95 5.86
CA GLY A 14 5.13 11.91 6.72
C GLY A 14 4.23 10.68 6.68
N ILE A 15 4.85 9.55 7.01
CA ILE A 15 4.18 8.28 7.22
C ILE A 15 2.98 8.50 8.16
N PRO A 16 1.74 8.15 7.73
CA PRO A 16 0.57 8.27 8.59
C PRO A 16 0.68 7.32 9.78
N ALA A 17 0.03 7.69 10.88
CA ALA A 17 -0.17 6.75 11.98
C ALA A 17 -0.90 5.49 11.47
N ARG A 18 -0.44 4.31 11.88
CA ARG A 18 -1.03 3.04 11.48
C ARG A 18 -2.44 2.90 12.09
N PRO A 19 -3.50 2.73 11.27
CA PRO A 19 -4.85 2.44 11.75
C PRO A 19 -4.92 1.08 12.46
N ALA A 20 -5.85 0.92 13.40
CA ALA A 20 -6.01 -0.34 14.15
C ALA A 20 -6.40 -1.55 13.27
N SER A 21 -7.00 -1.32 12.10
CA SER A 21 -7.32 -2.35 11.10
C SER A 21 -6.12 -2.83 10.30
N VAL A 22 -5.00 -2.10 10.34
CA VAL A 22 -3.79 -2.41 9.60
C VAL A 22 -2.85 -3.20 10.53
N PRO A 23 -2.43 -4.42 10.15
CA PRO A 23 -1.61 -5.24 11.02
C PRO A 23 -0.18 -4.68 11.13
N PRO A 24 0.55 -5.01 12.23
CA PRO A 24 1.86 -4.43 12.47
C PRO A 24 2.92 -4.78 11.42
N GLU A 25 2.73 -5.86 10.67
CA GLU A 25 3.61 -6.27 9.57
C GLU A 25 3.44 -5.42 8.30
N ALA A 26 2.34 -4.69 8.16
CA ALA A 26 2.12 -3.82 7.01
C ALA A 26 2.93 -2.52 7.16
N ALA A 27 3.73 -2.21 6.14
CA ALA A 27 4.56 -1.02 6.08
C ALA A 27 3.92 0.05 5.19
N TRP A 28 4.13 1.32 5.53
CA TRP A 28 3.66 2.42 4.70
C TRP A 28 4.57 2.59 3.47
N GLY A 29 3.97 2.71 2.29
CA GLY A 29 4.63 2.97 1.03
C GLY A 29 3.95 4.07 0.23
N GLY A 30 4.73 4.85 -0.52
CA GLY A 30 4.25 5.96 -1.33
C GLY A 30 4.08 7.29 -0.59
N GLU A 31 3.66 8.30 -1.34
CA GLU A 31 3.55 9.67 -0.87
C GLU A 31 2.13 10.22 -0.98
N GLY A 32 1.81 11.16 -0.08
CA GLY A 32 0.57 11.94 -0.14
C GLY A 32 -0.70 11.07 -0.02
N PRO A 33 -1.77 11.39 -0.78
CA PRO A 33 -3.06 10.71 -0.67
C PRO A 33 -3.09 9.33 -1.36
N ARG A 34 -2.09 9.01 -2.19
CA ARG A 34 -2.01 7.74 -2.93
C ARG A 34 -1.16 6.68 -2.24
N GLY A 35 -0.46 7.05 -1.16
CA GLY A 35 0.28 6.08 -0.37
C GLY A 35 -0.64 5.06 0.29
N VAL A 36 -0.08 3.90 0.59
CA VAL A 36 -0.81 2.74 1.12
C VAL A 36 -0.01 2.06 2.21
N PHE A 37 -0.72 1.36 3.10
CA PHE A 37 -0.10 0.29 3.87
C PHE A 37 -0.05 -0.97 3.02
N LEU A 38 1.11 -1.60 2.97
CA LEU A 38 1.39 -2.79 2.19
C LEU A 38 1.95 -3.90 3.08
N LYS A 39 1.35 -5.07 3.01
CA LYS A 39 1.93 -6.32 3.48
C LYS A 39 2.24 -7.21 2.28
N VAL A 40 3.42 -7.80 2.27
CA VAL A 40 3.88 -8.74 1.24
C VAL A 40 4.02 -10.11 1.91
N ASP A 41 3.14 -11.06 1.58
CA ASP A 41 3.10 -12.39 2.19
C ASP A 41 4.03 -13.39 1.47
N GLY A 42 4.34 -13.15 0.19
CA GLY A 42 5.24 -13.99 -0.61
C GLY A 42 5.00 -13.85 -2.11
N HIS A 43 5.69 -14.66 -2.92
CA HIS A 43 5.47 -14.68 -4.36
C HIS A 43 5.80 -16.03 -5.01
N GLN A 44 5.21 -16.29 -6.16
CA GLN A 44 5.53 -17.40 -7.06
C GLN A 44 5.60 -16.88 -8.49
N GLY A 45 6.81 -16.81 -9.05
CA GLY A 45 7.04 -16.19 -10.36
C GLY A 45 6.61 -14.73 -10.35
N THR A 46 5.66 -14.37 -11.22
CA THR A 46 5.11 -13.00 -11.33
C THR A 46 3.91 -12.74 -10.42
N LEU A 47 3.43 -13.74 -9.69
CA LEU A 47 2.30 -13.61 -8.77
C LEU A 47 2.79 -13.33 -7.35
N TRP A 48 2.34 -12.23 -6.76
CA TRP A 48 2.67 -11.76 -5.43
C TRP A 48 1.43 -11.84 -4.55
N GLN A 49 1.55 -12.39 -3.33
CA GLN A 49 0.49 -12.32 -2.34
C GLN A 49 0.63 -11.03 -1.54
N LEU A 50 -0.34 -10.14 -1.69
CA LEU A 50 -0.31 -8.81 -1.09
C LEU A 50 -1.61 -8.53 -0.34
N GLN A 51 -1.49 -7.66 0.66
CA GLN A 51 -2.62 -7.01 1.30
C GLN A 51 -2.34 -5.51 1.32
N VAL A 52 -3.30 -4.73 0.84
CA VAL A 52 -3.16 -3.30 0.58
C VAL A 52 -4.29 -2.56 1.27
N TRP A 53 -3.95 -1.55 2.06
CA TRP A 53 -4.90 -0.64 2.71
C TRP A 53 -4.60 0.80 2.35
N ASP A 54 -5.63 1.62 2.27
CA ASP A 54 -5.47 3.07 2.15
C ASP A 54 -4.93 3.67 3.46
N ARG A 55 -4.68 4.99 3.43
CA ARG A 55 -4.23 5.78 4.58
C ARG A 55 -5.13 5.69 5.81
N LYS A 56 -6.42 5.39 5.64
CA LYS A 56 -7.42 5.30 6.71
C LYS A 56 -7.61 3.86 7.20
N GLY A 57 -6.89 2.91 6.61
CA GLY A 57 -6.95 1.49 6.97
C GLY A 57 -8.11 0.76 6.29
N GLN A 58 -8.68 1.33 5.23
CA GLN A 58 -9.68 0.65 4.40
C GLN A 58 -8.97 -0.28 3.42
N PRO A 59 -9.42 -1.53 3.25
CA PRO A 59 -8.83 -2.45 2.30
C PRO A 59 -9.02 -1.95 0.86
N LEU A 60 -7.93 -1.90 0.10
CA LEU A 60 -7.93 -1.59 -1.34
C LEU A 60 -7.82 -2.85 -2.19
N GLY A 61 -7.13 -3.88 -1.69
CA GLY A 61 -7.00 -5.17 -2.35
C GLY A 61 -6.27 -6.18 -1.47
N SER A 62 -6.60 -7.46 -1.66
CA SER A 62 -5.98 -8.58 -0.93
C SER A 62 -5.94 -9.82 -1.81
N GLY A 63 -4.87 -10.61 -1.70
CA GLY A 63 -4.68 -11.85 -2.43
C GLY A 63 -3.60 -11.75 -3.50
N SER A 64 -3.81 -12.46 -4.63
CA SER A 64 -2.83 -12.55 -5.71
C SER A 64 -2.79 -11.26 -6.54
N PHE A 65 -1.60 -10.71 -6.74
CA PHE A 65 -1.32 -9.60 -7.63
C PHE A 65 -0.29 -10.02 -8.68
N ARG A 66 -0.54 -9.73 -9.95
CA ARG A 66 0.42 -9.98 -11.01
C ARG A 66 1.33 -8.78 -11.21
N LEU A 67 2.64 -9.01 -11.12
CA LEU A 67 3.67 -8.04 -11.47
C LEU A 67 3.70 -7.83 -12.99
N ARG A 68 3.72 -6.57 -13.40
CA ARG A 68 3.87 -6.12 -14.79
C ARG A 68 5.12 -5.26 -14.92
N GLY A 69 5.70 -5.23 -16.13
CA GLY A 69 7.00 -4.64 -16.39
C GLY A 69 8.09 -5.72 -16.40
N PHE A 70 9.11 -5.57 -15.57
CA PHE A 70 10.23 -6.51 -15.47
C PHE A 70 10.20 -7.34 -14.18
N ALA A 71 10.96 -8.44 -14.17
CA ALA A 71 11.01 -9.36 -13.02
C ALA A 71 11.66 -8.71 -11.80
N LYS A 72 11.11 -9.00 -10.61
CA LYS A 72 11.65 -8.54 -9.33
C LYS A 72 11.82 -9.74 -8.39
N ALA A 73 12.90 -9.70 -7.61
CA ALA A 73 13.14 -10.68 -6.54
C ALA A 73 12.44 -10.32 -5.22
N ARG A 74 12.09 -9.04 -5.03
CA ARG A 74 11.42 -8.51 -3.84
C ARG A 74 10.57 -7.30 -4.20
N ILE A 75 9.46 -7.12 -3.47
CA ILE A 75 8.67 -5.88 -3.45
C ILE A 75 8.98 -5.15 -2.15
N ILE A 76 9.40 -3.90 -2.26
CA ILE A 76 9.83 -3.07 -1.14
C ILE A 76 8.76 -2.00 -0.92
N PRO A 77 8.12 -1.92 0.26
CA PRO A 77 7.11 -0.89 0.55
C PRO A 77 7.62 0.54 0.29
N GLU A 78 8.89 0.83 0.57
CA GLU A 78 9.51 2.13 0.31
C GLU A 78 9.67 2.45 -1.19
N GLU A 79 9.65 1.44 -2.05
CA GLU A 79 9.64 1.60 -3.51
C GLU A 79 8.23 1.84 -4.07
N VAL A 80 7.18 1.74 -3.25
CA VAL A 80 5.82 2.08 -3.68
C VAL A 80 5.76 3.56 -4.03
N LEU A 81 5.20 3.85 -5.19
CA LEU A 81 4.82 5.19 -5.61
C LEU A 81 3.41 5.52 -5.09
N GLY A 82 2.48 4.57 -5.22
CA GLY A 82 1.14 4.67 -4.67
C GLY A 82 0.16 3.71 -5.34
N TRP A 83 -1.10 3.78 -4.89
CA TRP A 83 -2.23 3.10 -5.52
C TRP A 83 -2.93 4.01 -6.52
N GLU A 84 -3.08 3.54 -7.75
CA GLU A 84 -3.73 4.28 -8.83
C GLU A 84 -4.42 3.30 -9.78
N GLN A 85 -5.64 3.63 -10.21
CA GLN A 85 -6.41 2.84 -11.18
C GLN A 85 -6.56 1.34 -10.83
N GLY A 86 -6.63 1.02 -9.53
CA GLY A 86 -6.76 -0.37 -9.07
C GLY A 86 -5.46 -1.17 -9.10
N ALA A 87 -4.31 -0.51 -9.26
CA ALA A 87 -2.99 -1.14 -9.25
C ALA A 87 -2.05 -0.45 -8.25
N LEU A 88 -1.08 -1.21 -7.75
CA LEU A 88 0.01 -0.69 -6.93
C LEU A 88 1.20 -0.37 -7.84
N HIS A 89 1.52 0.91 -7.99
CA HIS A 89 2.62 1.38 -8.81
C HIS A 89 3.90 1.53 -7.96
N LEU A 90 5.03 1.12 -8.52
CA LEU A 90 6.35 1.27 -7.93
C LEU A 90 7.17 2.37 -8.65
N LYS A 91 8.16 2.90 -7.95
CA LYS A 91 9.04 3.99 -8.43
C LYS A 91 9.87 3.60 -9.65
N ASP A 92 10.12 2.31 -9.85
CA ASP A 92 10.91 1.77 -10.96
C ASP A 92 10.09 1.56 -12.24
N GLY A 93 8.82 1.96 -12.23
CA GLY A 93 7.92 1.83 -13.38
C GLY A 93 7.24 0.46 -13.49
N THR A 94 7.47 -0.47 -12.57
CA THR A 94 6.66 -1.70 -12.46
C THR A 94 5.37 -1.45 -11.70
N TRP A 95 4.36 -2.30 -11.92
CA TRP A 95 3.10 -2.23 -11.18
C TRP A 95 2.52 -3.61 -10.93
N LEU A 96 1.72 -3.71 -9.87
CA LEU A 96 1.07 -4.92 -9.40
C LEU A 96 -0.43 -4.76 -9.57
N VAL A 97 -1.05 -5.65 -10.35
CA VAL A 97 -2.49 -5.65 -10.63
C VAL A 97 -3.14 -6.80 -9.89
N PRO A 98 -4.23 -6.59 -9.13
CA PRO A 98 -4.99 -7.69 -8.54
C PRO A 98 -5.40 -8.69 -9.62
N GLU A 99 -5.15 -9.98 -9.40
CA GLU A 99 -5.80 -11.02 -10.19
C GLU A 99 -7.27 -11.04 -9.81
N ALA A 100 -8.15 -11.02 -10.81
CA ALA A 100 -9.55 -11.36 -10.57
C ALA A 100 -9.60 -12.75 -9.91
N PRO A 101 -10.50 -12.98 -8.95
CA PRO A 101 -10.71 -14.33 -8.43
C PRO A 101 -10.96 -15.25 -9.62
N ALA A 102 -10.17 -16.32 -9.73
CA ALA A 102 -10.32 -17.28 -10.82
C ALA A 102 -11.79 -17.71 -10.86
N SER A 103 -12.50 -17.34 -11.93
CA SER A 103 -13.85 -17.82 -12.16
C SER A 103 -13.76 -19.34 -12.24
N LYS A 104 -14.30 -20.03 -11.23
CA LYS A 104 -14.55 -21.47 -11.30
C LYS A 104 -15.76 -21.74 -12.16
#